data_AF-A0A3B6GJS8-F1
#
_entry.id   AF-A0A3B6GJS8-F1
#
_cell.length_a   1.000
_cell.length_b   1.000
_cell.length_c   1.000
_cell.angle_alpha   90.00
_cell.angle_beta   90.00
_cell.angle_gamma   90.00
#
_symmetry.space_group_name_H-M   'P 1'
#
loop_
_entity.id
_entity.type
_entity.pdbx_description
1 polymer ?
#
loop_
_entity_poly.entity_id
_entity_poly.type
_entity_poly.pdbx_seq_one_letter_code
_entity_poly.pdbx_strand_id
1 'polypeptide(L)'
;MGGLKETSSGLMGNRDACKSHGKKKFKIPRKSFRLCRNDEYGTFPFVDRRLQLRTTSLYRESYKRILLRSALQDYNERVRDGMLTWEAYEEHRLAIDSSMQTIRHSIQRYKERRLQGGLFYLANKVGGNGLTNRTHLYHMPLKEALRKHRQENKRRKQLLNAFNNSKKSSIFDTVLQRPSVKRLVMYTVSSLVLGCVIIFL
;
A
#
# COMPACT_ATOMS: atom_id res chain seq x y z
N MET A 1 1.44 84.06 0.37
CA MET A 1 0.09 83.91 -0.21
C MET A 1 -0.54 82.72 0.48
N GLY A 2 -1.25 82.84 1.61
CA GLY A 2 -2.53 83.55 1.81
C GLY A 2 -3.66 82.57 1.48
N GLY A 3 -4.63 82.20 2.33
CA GLY A 3 -4.98 82.48 3.73
C GLY A 3 -5.80 81.29 4.28
N LEU A 4 -5.83 81.02 5.58
CA LEU A 4 -6.84 81.49 6.55
C LEU A 4 -8.29 81.07 6.23
N LYS A 5 -8.84 80.08 6.97
CA LYS A 5 -9.84 80.31 8.03
C LYS A 5 -10.38 79.01 8.66
N GLU A 6 -10.38 79.05 9.99
CA GLU A 6 -11.13 78.21 10.92
C GLU A 6 -12.63 78.54 10.88
N THR A 7 -13.46 77.56 11.28
CA THR A 7 -14.62 77.68 12.19
C THR A 7 -15.02 76.25 12.59
N SER A 8 -14.82 75.83 13.85
CA SER A 8 -15.81 75.76 14.96
C SER A 8 -16.96 74.78 14.66
N SER A 9 -17.45 73.89 15.53
CA SER A 9 -17.48 73.78 16.99
C SER A 9 -18.30 72.54 17.37
N GLY A 10 -18.14 72.02 18.60
CA GLY A 10 -19.17 71.23 19.29
C GLY A 10 -18.72 69.81 19.64
N LEU A 11 -18.06 69.62 20.78
CA LEU A 11 -18.65 69.34 22.10
C LEU A 11 -18.97 67.85 22.33
N MET A 12 -18.43 67.40 23.46
CA MET A 12 -18.47 66.05 24.03
C MET A 12 -19.89 65.58 24.37
N GLY A 13 -20.06 64.26 24.40
CA GLY A 13 -21.07 63.58 25.23
C GLY A 13 -21.63 62.33 24.56
N ASN A 14 -21.09 61.13 24.75
CA ASN A 14 -21.15 60.23 25.91
C ASN A 14 -22.03 59.01 25.58
N ARG A 15 -21.44 57.82 25.77
CA ARG A 15 -22.06 56.46 25.82
C ARG A 15 -22.61 56.00 24.45
N ASP A 16 -22.06 54.94 23.86
CA ASP A 16 -22.38 53.60 24.32
C ASP A 16 -21.22 52.60 24.24
N ALA A 17 -21.12 51.82 25.32
CA ALA A 17 -20.26 50.67 25.43
C ALA A 17 -20.75 49.55 24.49
N CYS A 18 -20.24 49.51 23.26
CA CYS A 18 -20.30 48.28 22.47
C CYS A 18 -19.07 47.43 22.82
N LYS A 19 -19.26 46.48 23.75
CA LYS A 19 -18.29 45.41 24.03
C LYS A 19 -17.94 44.70 22.71
N SER A 20 -16.85 45.12 22.06
CA SER A 20 -16.33 44.37 20.92
C SER A 20 -15.72 43.09 21.48
N HIS A 21 -16.52 42.02 21.51
CA HIS A 21 -16.01 40.68 21.69
C HIS A 21 -14.84 40.51 20.73
N GLY A 22 -13.63 40.40 21.29
CA GLY A 22 -12.41 40.16 20.52
C GLY A 22 -12.62 38.89 19.73
N LYS A 23 -13.02 39.02 18.46
CA LYS A 23 -13.10 37.91 17.54
C LYS A 23 -11.66 37.42 17.40
N LYS A 24 -11.30 36.37 18.16
CA LYS A 24 -10.08 35.61 17.92
C LYS A 24 -10.14 35.25 16.44
N LYS A 25 -9.33 35.93 15.62
CA LYS A 25 -9.21 35.62 14.20
C LYS A 25 -8.72 34.19 14.16
N PHE A 26 -9.61 33.24 13.84
CA PHE A 26 -9.20 31.89 13.51
C PHE A 26 -8.22 32.03 12.33
N LYS A 27 -6.92 31.86 12.60
CA LYS A 27 -5.93 31.70 11.54
C LYS A 27 -6.29 30.40 10.85
N ILE A 28 -7.05 30.50 9.76
CA ILE A 28 -7.23 29.37 8.84
C ILE A 28 -5.82 29.05 8.34
N PRO A 29 -5.24 27.89 8.68
CA PRO A 29 -3.94 27.52 8.14
C PRO A 29 -4.11 27.49 6.62
N ARG A 30 -3.38 28.35 5.91
CA ARG A 30 -3.30 28.28 4.44
C ARG A 30 -2.72 26.90 4.12
N LYS A 31 -3.58 25.95 3.75
CA LYS A 31 -3.13 24.67 3.19
C LYS A 31 -2.32 25.03 1.94
N SER A 32 -1.01 24.86 2.00
CA SER A 32 -0.15 24.96 0.83
C SER A 32 -0.46 23.74 -0.05
N PHE A 33 -1.28 23.95 -1.07
CA PHE A 33 -1.53 22.93 -2.06
C PHE A 33 -0.25 22.75 -2.88
N ARG A 34 0.43 21.63 -2.67
CA ARG A 34 1.58 21.25 -3.49
C ARG A 34 1.06 20.50 -4.72
N LEU A 35 1.34 21.02 -5.91
CA LEU A 35 1.07 20.30 -7.15
C LEU A 35 1.99 19.08 -7.23
N CYS A 36 1.38 17.90 -7.34
CA CYS A 36 2.07 16.62 -7.41
C CYS A 36 1.74 15.91 -8.72
N ARG A 37 2.74 15.23 -9.30
CA ARG A 37 2.59 14.30 -10.41
C ARG A 37 2.57 12.88 -9.86
N ASN A 38 1.69 12.05 -10.42
CA ASN A 38 1.70 10.61 -10.19
C ASN A 38 2.15 9.89 -11.46
N ASP A 39 3.00 8.89 -11.30
CA ASP A 39 3.34 7.92 -12.34
C ASP A 39 3.26 6.49 -11.78
N GLU A 40 3.69 5.50 -12.58
CA GLU A 40 3.72 4.09 -12.17
C GLU A 40 4.65 3.79 -10.98
N TYR A 41 5.64 4.65 -10.73
CA TYR A 41 6.65 4.48 -9.70
C TYR A 41 6.31 5.22 -8.40
N GLY A 42 5.52 6.29 -8.45
CA GLY A 42 5.19 7.04 -7.27
C GLY A 42 4.52 8.38 -7.48
N THR A 43 4.53 9.14 -6.39
CA THR A 43 4.11 10.53 -6.33
C THR A 43 5.33 11.41 -6.17
N PHE A 44 5.43 12.42 -7.03
CA PHE A 44 6.54 13.37 -7.06
C PHE A 44 6.00 14.81 -7.01
N PRO A 45 6.68 15.75 -6.34
CA PRO A 45 6.44 17.17 -6.48
C PRO A 45 6.63 17.59 -7.95
N PHE A 46 5.86 18.57 -8.40
CA PHE A 46 6.07 19.11 -9.75
C PHE A 46 7.40 19.86 -9.89
N VAL A 47 7.79 20.59 -8.83
CA VAL A 47 8.97 21.47 -8.80
C VAL A 47 10.27 20.67 -8.66
N ASP A 48 10.27 19.62 -7.85
CA ASP A 48 11.45 18.79 -7.61
C ASP A 48 11.12 17.32 -7.94
N ARG A 49 11.62 16.87 -9.09
CA ARG A 49 11.42 15.50 -9.58
C ARG A 49 12.30 14.47 -8.89
N ARG A 50 13.31 14.89 -8.12
CA ARG A 50 14.22 13.98 -7.41
C ARG A 50 13.62 13.56 -6.06
N LEU A 51 12.82 14.43 -5.46
CA LEU A 51 12.12 14.12 -4.21
C LEU A 51 10.92 13.20 -4.48
N GLN A 52 10.99 11.95 -4.05
CA GLN A 52 9.85 11.03 -4.15
C GLN A 52 9.02 11.07 -2.87
N LEU A 53 7.78 11.57 -2.95
CA LEU A 53 6.88 11.72 -1.80
C LEU A 53 6.25 10.39 -1.38
N ARG A 54 5.93 9.55 -2.36
CA ARG A 54 5.33 8.24 -2.13
C ARG A 54 5.81 7.27 -3.19
N THR A 55 6.15 6.05 -2.77
CA THR A 55 6.59 4.97 -3.65
C THR A 55 5.48 3.95 -3.86
N THR A 56 5.38 3.41 -5.09
CA THR A 56 4.50 2.27 -5.39
C THR A 56 5.16 0.94 -5.07
N SER A 57 4.37 -0.13 -4.97
CA SER A 57 4.90 -1.50 -4.86
C SER A 57 5.77 -1.87 -6.06
N LEU A 58 5.43 -1.38 -7.27
CA LEU A 58 6.23 -1.58 -8.49
C LEU A 58 7.63 -0.97 -8.34
N TYR A 59 7.71 0.28 -7.88
CA TYR A 59 9.00 0.94 -7.66
C TYR A 59 9.83 0.19 -6.61
N ARG A 60 9.23 -0.16 -5.47
CA ARG A 60 9.95 -0.87 -4.41
C ARG A 60 10.43 -2.25 -4.84
N GLU A 61 9.64 -2.98 -5.63
CA GLU A 61 10.07 -4.26 -6.20
C GLU A 61 11.23 -4.08 -7.18
N SER A 62 11.11 -3.17 -8.14
CA SER A 62 12.13 -2.93 -9.17
C SER A 62 13.45 -2.45 -8.57
N TYR A 63 13.41 -1.45 -7.67
CA TYR A 63 14.57 -0.96 -6.95
C TYR A 63 15.30 -2.07 -6.20
N LYS A 64 14.57 -2.91 -5.45
CA LYS A 64 15.16 -4.02 -4.70
C LYS A 64 15.73 -5.12 -5.58
N ARG A 65 15.10 -5.41 -6.72
CA ARG A 65 15.65 -6.36 -7.70
C ARG A 65 16.95 -5.87 -8.31
N ILE A 66 17.05 -4.58 -8.61
CA ILE A 66 18.29 -3.97 -9.12
C ILE A 66 19.39 -4.08 -8.06
N LEU A 67 19.11 -3.67 -6.81
CA LEU A 67 20.07 -3.80 -5.71
C LEU A 67 20.50 -5.25 -5.48
N LEU A 68 19.58 -6.20 -5.49
CA LEU A 68 19.91 -7.62 -5.32
C LEU A 68 20.82 -8.12 -6.44
N ARG A 69 20.58 -7.70 -7.69
CA ARG A 69 21.46 -8.07 -8.82
C ARG A 69 22.86 -7.50 -8.64
N SER A 70 22.98 -6.22 -8.29
CA SER A 70 24.27 -5.60 -8.01
C SER A 70 25.01 -6.31 -6.89
N ALA A 71 24.35 -6.57 -5.77
CA ALA A 71 24.94 -7.30 -4.65
C ALA A 71 25.37 -8.73 -5.02
N LEU A 72 24.61 -9.42 -5.87
CA LEU A 72 24.99 -10.75 -6.38
C LEU A 72 26.17 -10.69 -7.35
N GLN A 73 26.25 -9.63 -8.17
CA GLN A 73 27.39 -9.42 -9.04
C GLN A 73 28.67 -9.21 -8.22
N ASP A 74 28.62 -8.31 -7.23
CA ASP A 74 29.74 -8.04 -6.32
C ASP A 74 30.12 -9.32 -5.55
N TYR A 75 29.14 -10.07 -5.04
CA TYR A 75 29.38 -11.35 -4.38
C TYR A 75 30.11 -12.34 -5.30
N ASN A 76 29.63 -12.50 -6.54
CA ASN A 76 30.25 -13.41 -7.51
C ASN A 76 31.67 -12.98 -7.89
N GLU A 77 31.91 -11.67 -8.04
CA GLU A 77 33.24 -11.11 -8.24
C GLU A 77 34.18 -11.48 -7.09
N ARG A 78 33.76 -11.26 -5.84
CA ARG A 78 34.53 -11.61 -4.65
C ARG A 78 34.77 -13.11 -4.51
N VAL A 79 33.80 -13.95 -4.86
CA VAL A 79 33.98 -15.40 -4.88
C VAL A 79 35.08 -15.80 -5.87
N ARG A 80 35.14 -15.18 -7.06
CA ARG A 80 36.24 -15.41 -8.01
C ARG A 80 37.60 -14.97 -7.47
N ASP A 81 37.63 -13.92 -6.65
CA ASP A 81 38.84 -13.44 -5.96
C ASP A 81 39.24 -14.30 -4.75
N GLY A 82 38.53 -15.40 -4.48
CA GLY A 82 38.84 -16.31 -3.38
C GLY A 82 38.22 -15.94 -2.03
N MET A 83 37.20 -15.08 -1.99
CA MET A 83 36.54 -14.63 -0.74
C MET A 83 36.10 -15.79 0.17
N LEU A 84 35.78 -16.96 -0.38
CA LEU A 84 35.34 -18.12 0.41
C LEU A 84 36.40 -18.64 1.41
N THR A 85 37.68 -18.30 1.23
CA THR A 85 38.75 -18.67 2.17
C THR A 85 39.09 -17.56 3.16
N TRP A 86 38.47 -16.38 3.04
CA TRP A 86 38.75 -15.25 3.92
C TRP A 86 38.13 -15.48 5.30
N GLU A 87 38.92 -15.27 6.34
CA GLU A 87 38.45 -15.38 7.73
C GLU A 87 37.25 -14.45 8.01
N ALA A 88 37.31 -13.21 7.51
CA ALA A 88 36.22 -12.25 7.60
C ALA A 88 34.93 -12.70 6.88
N TYR A 89 35.04 -13.52 5.82
CA TYR A 89 33.86 -14.08 5.17
C TYR A 89 33.20 -15.14 6.04
N GLU A 90 33.98 -16.07 6.61
CA GLU A 90 33.43 -17.10 7.50
C GLU A 90 32.81 -16.50 8.77
N GLU A 91 33.39 -15.44 9.33
CA GLU A 91 32.81 -14.70 10.47
C GLU A 91 31.42 -14.10 10.12
N HIS A 92 31.23 -13.63 8.89
CA HIS A 92 30.03 -12.90 8.49
C HIS A 92 29.07 -13.66 7.55
N ARG A 93 29.38 -14.91 7.19
CA ARG A 93 28.63 -15.69 6.20
C ARG A 93 27.14 -15.76 6.49
N LEU A 94 26.78 -16.04 7.73
CA LEU A 94 25.37 -16.12 8.17
C LEU A 94 24.65 -14.77 8.07
N ALA A 95 25.35 -13.67 8.36
CA ALA A 95 24.79 -12.32 8.24
C ALA A 95 24.56 -11.95 6.77
N ILE A 96 25.48 -12.32 5.88
CA ILE A 96 25.34 -12.15 4.42
C ILE A 96 24.12 -12.93 3.93
N ASP A 97 24.01 -14.21 4.28
CA ASP A 97 22.88 -15.05 3.88
C ASP A 97 21.54 -14.52 4.40
N SER A 98 21.47 -14.14 5.67
CA SER A 98 20.28 -13.54 6.29
C SER A 98 19.87 -12.24 5.58
N SER A 99 20.85 -11.40 5.21
CA SER A 99 20.60 -10.17 4.46
C SER A 99 20.04 -10.46 3.07
N MET A 100 20.62 -11.43 2.35
CA MET A 100 20.13 -11.86 1.04
C MET A 100 18.70 -12.41 1.11
N GLN A 101 18.39 -13.23 2.13
CA GLN A 101 17.04 -13.74 2.36
C GLN A 101 16.05 -12.60 2.66
N THR A 102 16.43 -11.65 3.51
CA THR A 102 15.61 -10.47 3.83
C THR A 102 15.26 -9.67 2.57
N ILE A 103 16.23 -9.45 1.68
CA ILE A 103 16.01 -8.78 0.40
C ILE A 103 15.04 -9.59 -0.46
N ARG A 104 15.26 -10.90 -0.62
CA ARG A 104 14.38 -11.81 -1.39
C ARG A 104 12.94 -11.79 -0.88
N HIS A 105 12.73 -11.91 0.43
CA HIS A 105 11.40 -11.82 1.05
C HIS A 105 10.73 -10.47 0.79
N SER A 106 11.50 -9.38 0.88
CA SER A 106 10.96 -8.04 0.61
C SER A 106 10.55 -7.90 -0.87
N ILE A 107 11.33 -8.42 -1.82
CA ILE A 107 10.97 -8.46 -3.25
C ILE A 107 9.69 -9.26 -3.44
N GLN A 108 9.59 -10.44 -2.84
CA GLN A 108 8.41 -11.31 -2.94
C GLN A 108 7.14 -10.60 -2.43
N ARG A 109 7.22 -9.94 -1.28
CA ARG A 109 6.11 -9.15 -0.73
C ARG A 109 5.64 -8.04 -1.67
N TYR A 110 6.57 -7.31 -2.30
CA TYR A 110 6.19 -6.25 -3.24
C TYR A 110 5.70 -6.80 -4.59
N LYS A 111 6.25 -7.93 -5.05
CA LYS A 111 5.74 -8.68 -6.19
C LYS A 111 4.29 -9.08 -5.99
N GLU A 112 3.95 -9.68 -4.85
CA GLU A 112 2.58 -10.05 -4.52
C GLU A 112 1.64 -8.84 -4.53
N ARG A 113 2.02 -7.75 -3.88
CA ARG A 113 1.21 -6.50 -3.89
C ARG A 113 1.04 -5.92 -5.29
N ARG A 114 2.07 -5.96 -6.13
CA ARG A 114 1.97 -5.51 -7.53
C ARG A 114 1.02 -6.41 -8.31
N LEU A 115 1.16 -7.72 -8.17
CA LEU A 115 0.30 -8.70 -8.85
C LEU A 115 -1.16 -8.59 -8.40
N GLN A 116 -1.42 -8.31 -7.12
CA GLN A 116 -2.75 -7.97 -6.60
C GLN A 116 -3.31 -6.70 -7.26
N GLY A 117 -2.47 -5.68 -7.48
CA GLY A 117 -2.85 -4.49 -8.24
C GLY A 117 -3.15 -4.78 -9.71
N GLY A 118 -2.51 -5.80 -10.30
CA GLY A 118 -2.86 -6.36 -11.62
C GLY A 118 -2.80 -5.36 -12.79
N LEU A 119 -2.03 -4.29 -12.62
CA LEU A 119 -1.90 -3.19 -13.58
C LEU A 119 -0.58 -3.25 -14.37
N PHE A 120 0.49 -3.66 -13.70
CA PHE A 120 1.86 -3.56 -14.19
C PHE A 120 2.59 -4.90 -14.05
N TYR A 121 3.34 -5.26 -15.09
CA TYR A 121 4.18 -6.45 -15.16
C TYR A 121 5.63 -6.04 -15.37
N LEU A 122 6.54 -6.61 -14.59
CA LEU A 122 7.97 -6.41 -14.80
C LEU A 122 8.47 -7.43 -15.84
N ALA A 123 9.13 -6.94 -16.87
CA ALA A 123 9.87 -7.73 -17.84
C ALA A 123 11.37 -7.38 -17.73
N ASN A 124 12.24 -8.33 -18.04
CA ASN A 124 13.65 -7.99 -18.26
C ASN A 124 13.77 -7.22 -19.58
N LYS A 125 14.68 -6.24 -19.61
CA LYS A 125 14.99 -5.52 -20.84
C LYS A 125 15.73 -6.49 -21.78
N VAL A 126 15.34 -6.52 -23.05
CA VAL A 126 16.04 -7.31 -24.07
C VAL A 126 17.43 -6.69 -24.27
N GLY A 127 18.48 -7.51 -24.21
CA GLY A 127 19.86 -7.05 -24.43
C GLY A 127 20.50 -6.25 -23.29
N GLY A 128 19.99 -6.32 -22.05
CA GLY A 128 20.66 -5.68 -20.92
C GLY A 128 20.10 -6.03 -19.55
N ASN A 129 20.74 -5.49 -18.51
CA ASN A 129 20.46 -5.83 -17.10
C ASN A 129 19.27 -5.05 -16.50
N GLY A 130 18.56 -4.28 -17.32
CA GLY A 130 17.45 -3.43 -16.90
C GLY A 130 16.14 -4.17 -16.65
N LEU A 131 15.25 -3.54 -15.89
CA LEU A 131 13.85 -3.95 -15.77
C LEU A 131 12.98 -2.95 -16.54
N THR A 132 12.06 -3.48 -17.34
CA THR A 132 11.07 -2.69 -18.06
C THR A 132 9.68 -2.99 -17.51
N ASN A 133 8.95 -1.93 -17.19
CA ASN A 133 7.54 -2.04 -16.85
C ASN A 133 6.70 -2.22 -18.12
N ARG A 134 5.74 -3.14 -18.10
CA ARG A 134 4.77 -3.37 -19.17
C ARG A 134 3.36 -3.32 -18.61
N THR A 135 2.44 -2.76 -19.39
CA THR A 135 1.01 -2.90 -19.17
C THR A 135 0.31 -2.98 -20.51
N HIS A 136 -0.72 -3.83 -20.59
CA HIS A 136 -1.59 -3.94 -21.76
C HIS A 136 -2.52 -2.72 -21.91
N LEU A 137 -2.43 -1.74 -21.01
CA LEU A 137 -3.27 -0.55 -21.00
C LEU A 137 -2.61 0.68 -21.63
N TYR A 138 -1.29 0.66 -21.92
CA TYR A 138 -0.60 1.85 -22.45
C TYR A 138 -1.11 2.28 -23.84
N HIS A 139 -1.58 1.35 -24.65
CA HIS A 139 -2.07 1.63 -26.01
C HIS A 139 -3.57 1.98 -26.05
N MET A 140 -4.20 2.18 -24.89
CA MET A 140 -5.65 2.34 -24.78
C MET A 140 -5.99 3.77 -24.29
N PRO A 141 -7.04 4.43 -24.81
CA PRO A 141 -7.49 5.72 -24.30
C PRO A 141 -7.75 5.67 -22.78
N LEU A 142 -7.40 6.73 -22.06
CA LEU A 142 -7.43 6.76 -20.59
C LEU A 142 -8.77 6.28 -20.00
N LYS A 143 -9.90 6.74 -20.56
CA LYS A 143 -11.25 6.36 -20.09
C LYS A 143 -11.49 4.86 -20.22
N GLU A 144 -11.04 4.27 -21.32
CA GLU A 144 -11.16 2.83 -21.58
C GLU A 144 -10.21 2.01 -20.72
N ALA A 145 -8.96 2.47 -20.57
CA ALA A 145 -7.97 1.84 -19.70
C ALA A 145 -8.48 1.76 -18.24
N LEU A 146 -9.05 2.85 -17.73
CA LEU A 146 -9.64 2.89 -16.39
C LEU A 146 -10.85 1.97 -16.26
N ARG A 147 -11.73 1.93 -17.28
CA ARG A 147 -12.89 1.03 -17.30
C ARG A 147 -12.45 -0.43 -17.27
N LYS A 148 -11.51 -0.81 -18.14
CA LYS A 148 -10.97 -2.17 -18.23
C LYS A 148 -10.28 -2.58 -16.94
N HIS A 149 -9.47 -1.69 -16.35
CA HIS A 149 -8.81 -1.94 -15.07
C HIS A 149 -9.81 -2.22 -13.93
N ARG A 150 -10.89 -1.43 -13.82
CA ARG A 150 -11.95 -1.66 -12.82
C ARG A 150 -12.64 -3.02 -13.04
N GLN A 151 -12.92 -3.39 -14.29
CA GLN A 151 -13.54 -4.66 -14.63
C GLN A 151 -12.64 -5.85 -14.28
N GLU A 152 -11.35 -5.78 -14.61
CA GLU A 152 -10.37 -6.80 -14.27
C GLU A 152 -10.23 -6.96 -12.75
N ASN A 153 -10.16 -5.87 -12.00
CA ASN A 153 -10.11 -5.92 -10.54
C ASN A 153 -11.38 -6.54 -9.95
N LYS A 154 -12.56 -6.27 -10.51
CA LYS A 154 -13.81 -6.92 -10.10
C LYS A 154 -13.76 -8.42 -10.34
N ARG A 155 -13.33 -8.86 -11.52
CA ARG A 155 -13.16 -10.29 -11.87
C ARG A 155 -12.16 -10.98 -10.94
N ARG A 156 -11.00 -10.37 -10.69
CA ARG A 156 -9.98 -10.93 -9.78
C ARG A 156 -10.52 -11.09 -8.35
N LYS A 157 -11.26 -10.10 -7.83
CA LYS A 157 -11.91 -10.19 -6.51
C LYS A 157 -12.93 -11.33 -6.46
N GLN A 158 -13.73 -11.49 -7.51
CA GLN A 158 -14.70 -12.59 -7.60
C GLN A 158 -14.02 -13.96 -7.60
N LEU A 159 -12.96 -14.14 -8.39
CA LEU A 159 -12.17 -15.38 -8.42
C LEU A 159 -11.53 -15.68 -7.06
N LEU A 160 -10.95 -14.66 -6.41
CA LEU A 160 -10.36 -14.82 -5.09
C LEU A 160 -11.40 -15.20 -4.03
N ASN A 161 -12.58 -14.58 -4.06
CA ASN A 161 -13.68 -14.92 -3.17
C ASN A 161 -14.19 -16.34 -3.42
N ALA A 162 -14.35 -16.75 -4.68
CA ALA A 162 -14.77 -18.11 -5.04
C ALA A 162 -13.77 -19.15 -4.53
N PHE A 163 -12.47 -18.91 -4.73
CA PHE A 163 -11.40 -19.78 -4.23
C PHE A 163 -11.36 -19.85 -2.70
N ASN A 164 -11.51 -18.72 -2.01
CA ASN A 164 -11.55 -18.70 -0.55
C ASN A 164 -12.80 -19.42 0.00
N ASN A 165 -13.94 -19.27 -0.67
CA ASN A 165 -15.17 -19.97 -0.30
C ASN A 165 -15.06 -21.48 -0.53
N SER A 166 -14.46 -21.93 -1.63
CA SER A 166 -14.25 -23.36 -1.89
C SER A 166 -13.24 -23.98 -0.91
N LYS A 167 -12.20 -23.24 -0.52
CA LYS A 167 -11.26 -23.69 0.51
C LYS A 167 -11.91 -23.73 1.90
N LYS A 168 -12.79 -22.77 2.19
CA LYS A 168 -13.55 -22.77 3.45
C LYS A 168 -14.51 -23.96 3.48
N SER A 169 -15.28 -24.21 2.42
CA SER A 169 -16.17 -25.37 2.36
C SER A 169 -15.38 -26.68 2.49
N SER A 170 -14.26 -26.82 1.78
CA SER A 170 -13.45 -28.05 1.90
C SER A 170 -12.92 -28.26 3.32
N ILE A 171 -12.41 -27.23 3.99
CA ILE A 171 -11.97 -27.33 5.40
C ILE A 171 -13.15 -27.70 6.31
N PHE A 172 -14.30 -27.05 6.15
CA PHE A 172 -15.50 -27.38 6.93
C PHE A 172 -15.98 -28.81 6.69
N ASP A 173 -15.99 -29.28 5.44
CA ASP A 173 -16.33 -30.65 5.08
C ASP A 173 -15.33 -31.65 5.71
N THR A 174 -14.03 -31.33 5.68
CA THR A 174 -13.00 -32.18 6.30
C THR A 174 -13.17 -32.22 7.83
N VAL A 175 -13.52 -31.09 8.45
CA VAL A 175 -13.74 -31.00 9.91
C VAL A 175 -15.03 -31.71 10.32
N LEU A 176 -16.12 -31.53 9.56
CA LEU A 176 -17.41 -32.19 9.79
C LEU A 176 -17.33 -33.70 9.51
N GLN A 177 -16.43 -34.13 8.62
CA GLN A 177 -16.17 -35.55 8.39
C GLN A 177 -15.38 -36.23 9.52
N ARG A 178 -14.78 -35.48 10.46
CA ARG A 178 -14.07 -36.09 11.60
C ARG A 178 -15.04 -36.91 12.46
N PRO A 179 -14.71 -38.18 12.76
CA PRO A 179 -15.59 -39.07 13.54
C PRO A 179 -16.01 -38.51 14.90
N SER A 180 -15.11 -37.75 15.55
CA SER A 180 -15.36 -37.11 16.84
C SER A 180 -16.40 -36.00 16.77
N VAL A 181 -16.36 -35.16 15.73
CA VAL A 181 -17.32 -34.07 15.53
C VAL A 181 -18.69 -34.61 15.15
N LYS A 182 -18.74 -35.63 14.28
CA LYS A 182 -20.00 -36.33 13.92
C LYS A 182 -20.69 -36.91 15.14
N ARG A 183 -19.93 -37.59 16.02
CA ARG A 183 -20.47 -38.15 17.27
C ARG A 183 -21.04 -37.04 18.17
N LEU A 184 -20.30 -35.96 18.38
CA LEU A 184 -20.74 -34.85 19.20
C LEU A 184 -22.06 -34.23 18.68
N VAL A 185 -22.13 -33.95 17.38
CA VAL A 185 -23.35 -33.40 16.75
C VAL A 185 -24.52 -34.36 16.91
N MET A 186 -24.32 -35.66 16.64
CA MET A 186 -25.35 -36.68 16.84
C MET A 186 -25.87 -36.70 18.29
N TYR A 187 -24.99 -36.69 19.29
CA TYR A 187 -25.42 -36.67 20.69
C TYR A 187 -26.22 -35.43 21.05
N THR A 188 -25.81 -34.25 20.58
CA THR A 188 -26.56 -33.00 20.85
C THR A 188 -27.94 -32.97 20.19
N VAL A 189 -28.05 -33.48 18.97
CA VAL A 189 -29.34 -33.58 18.27
C VAL A 189 -30.23 -34.63 18.95
N SER A 190 -29.67 -35.79 19.31
CA SER A 190 -30.40 -36.84 20.03
C SER A 190 -30.87 -36.36 21.42
N SER A 191 -30.07 -35.60 22.16
CA SER A 191 -30.48 -35.05 23.46
C SER A 191 -31.55 -33.99 23.34
N LEU A 192 -31.51 -33.16 22.29
CA LEU A 192 -32.56 -32.19 21.99
C LEU A 192 -33.88 -32.89 21.63
N VAL A 193 -33.83 -33.91 20.77
CA VAL A 193 -35.01 -34.69 20.41
C VAL A 193 -35.60 -35.40 21.64
N LEU A 194 -34.77 -36.04 22.47
CA LEU A 194 -35.24 -36.64 23.72
C LEU A 194 -35.88 -35.59 24.65
N GLY A 195 -35.24 -34.42 24.81
CA GLY A 195 -35.77 -33.33 25.60
C GLY A 195 -37.12 -32.83 25.08
N CYS A 196 -37.27 -32.70 23.76
CA CYS A 196 -38.54 -32.36 23.14
C CYS A 196 -39.61 -33.43 23.37
N VAL A 197 -39.28 -34.72 23.22
CA VAL A 197 -40.23 -35.81 23.47
C VAL A 197 -40.68 -35.82 24.94
N ILE A 198 -39.79 -35.59 25.89
CA ILE A 198 -40.14 -35.53 27.33
C ILE A 198 -41.05 -34.34 27.66
N ILE A 199 -40.90 -33.21 26.96
CA ILE A 199 -41.72 -32.01 27.20
C ILE A 199 -43.11 -32.12 26.57
N PHE A 200 -43.25 -32.85 25.46
CA PHE A 200 -44.49 -32.97 24.69
C PHE A 200 -45.28 -34.26 24.95
N LEU A 201 -44.89 -35.08 25.92
CA LEU A 201 -45.52 -36.35 26.31
C LEU A 201 -45.97 -36.27 27.77
#